data_AF-A0A0H3DR71-F1
#
_entry.id   AF-A0A0H3DR71-F1
#
_cell.length_a   1.000
_cell.length_b   1.000
_cell.length_c   1.000
_cell.angle_alpha   90.00
_cell.angle_beta   90.00
_cell.angle_gamma   90.00
#
_symmetry.space_group_name_H-M   'P 1'
#
loop_
_entity.id
_entity.type
_entity.pdbx_description
1 polymer ?
#
loop_
_entity_poly.entity_id
_entity_poly.type
_entity_poly.pdbx_seq_one_letter_code
_entity_poly.pdbx_strand_id
1 'polypeptide(L)' 'MQQFWELGKKDRAAAITQAQQQQRIDEFKSQAFLTRINGKEHFAGKAYNSYSHREQKWRQAMSDAIIQTYMDGYNGIK' A
#
# COMPACT_ATOMS: atom_id res chain seq x y z
N MET A 1 0.32 7.86 4.35
CA MET A 1 -0.48 6.83 5.05
C MET A 1 -1.97 7.20 5.15
N GLN A 2 -2.34 8.43 5.54
CA GLN A 2 -3.76 8.84 5.70
C GLN A 2 -4.68 8.52 4.50
N GLN A 3 -4.20 8.68 3.27
CA GLN A 3 -4.94 8.33 2.05
C GLN A 3 -5.43 6.87 2.00
N PHE A 4 -4.69 5.92 2.60
CA PHE A 4 -5.05 4.50 2.62
C PHE A 4 -6.10 4.21 3.69
N TRP A 5 -6.02 4.90 4.82
CA TRP A 5 -7.03 4.85 5.87
C TRP A 5 -8.37 5.39 5.35
N GLU A 6 -8.35 6.53 4.66
CA GLU A 6 -9.56 7.09 4.04
C GLU A 6 -10.13 6.17 2.96
N LEU A 7 -9.27 5.49 2.19
CA LEU A 7 -9.70 4.51 1.20
C LEU A 7 -10.40 3.32 1.87
N GLY A 8 -9.83 2.76 2.94
CA GLY A 8 -10.46 1.68 3.71
C GLY A 8 -11.81 2.09 4.28
N LYS A 9 -11.91 3.31 4.83
CA LYS A 9 -13.17 3.87 5.33
C LYS A 9 -14.22 4.01 4.21
N LYS A 10 -13.82 4.47 3.03
CA LYS A 10 -14.71 4.58 1.85
C LYS A 10 -15.17 3.22 1.37
N ASP A 11 -14.27 2.25 1.28
CA ASP A 11 -14.59 0.89 0.84
C ASP A 11 -15.54 0.18 1.81
N ARG A 12 -15.39 0.40 3.13
CA ARG A 12 -16.40 -0.03 4.11
C ARG A 12 -17.74 0.66 3.89
N ALA A 13 -17.76 1.97 3.66
CA ALA A 13 -18.99 2.71 3.42
C ALA A 13 -19.70 2.26 2.11
N ALA A 14 -18.91 1.82 1.12
CA ALA A 14 -19.39 1.25 -0.14
C ALA A 14 -19.80 -0.23 -0.03
N ALA A 15 -19.66 -0.86 1.15
CA ALA A 15 -19.97 -2.26 1.39
C ALA A 15 -19.34 -3.22 0.36
N ILE A 16 -18.07 -2.97 0.01
CA ILE A 16 -17.36 -3.81 -0.96
C ILE A 16 -17.27 -5.25 -0.47
N THR A 17 -17.22 -6.19 -1.42
CA THR A 17 -17.09 -7.60 -1.08
C THR A 17 -15.69 -7.93 -0.58
N GLN A 18 -15.56 -9.04 0.14
CA GLN A 18 -14.25 -9.55 0.55
C GLN A 18 -13.31 -9.80 -0.65
N ALA A 19 -13.85 -10.19 -1.81
CA ALA A 19 -13.07 -10.36 -3.03
C ALA A 19 -12.48 -9.02 -3.53
N GLN A 20 -13.27 -7.94 -3.50
CA GLN A 20 -12.80 -6.60 -3.86
C GLN A 20 -11.78 -6.07 -2.85
N GLN A 21 -11.99 -6.36 -1.57
CA GLN A 21 -11.03 -6.02 -0.52
C GLN A 21 -9.71 -6.77 -0.71
N GLN A 22 -9.76 -8.06 -1.05
CA GLN A 22 -8.56 -8.86 -1.33
C GLN A 22 -7.83 -8.33 -2.57
N GLN A 23 -8.56 -7.96 -3.62
CA GLN A 23 -7.97 -7.35 -4.82
C GLN A 23 -7.20 -6.05 -4.50
N ARG A 24 -7.72 -5.21 -3.58
CA ARG A 24 -7.01 -4.02 -3.09
C ARG A 24 -5.70 -4.38 -2.37
N ILE A 25 -5.74 -5.38 -1.49
CA ILE A 25 -4.56 -5.87 -0.76
C ILE A 25 -3.51 -6.40 -1.74
N ASP A 26 -3.93 -7.16 -2.74
CA ASP A 26 -3.03 -7.72 -3.75
C ASP A 26 -2.42 -6.61 -4.63
N GLU A 27 -3.18 -5.56 -4.93
CA GLU A 27 -2.67 -4.35 -5.59
C GLU A 27 -1.59 -3.68 -4.73
N PHE A 28 -1.80 -3.56 -3.41
CA PHE A 28 -0.82 -2.94 -2.50
C PHE A 28 0.49 -3.75 -2.38
N LYS A 29 0.42 -5.06 -2.55
CA LYS A 29 1.58 -5.96 -2.62
C LYS A 29 2.27 -5.93 -3.99
N SER A 30 1.60 -5.43 -5.02
CA SER A 30 2.14 -5.46 -6.38
C SER A 30 3.39 -4.58 -6.51
N GLN A 31 4.39 -5.09 -7.23
CA GLN A 31 5.61 -4.32 -7.49
C GLN A 31 5.32 -3.03 -8.24
N ALA A 32 4.33 -3.03 -9.14
CA ALA A 32 3.93 -1.84 -9.88
C ALA A 32 3.44 -0.73 -8.96
N PHE A 33 2.59 -1.07 -7.98
CA PHE A 33 2.09 -0.13 -6.98
C PHE A 33 3.20 0.41 -6.08
N LEU A 34 4.04 -0.47 -5.53
CA LEU A 34 5.16 -0.08 -4.67
C LEU A 34 6.18 0.78 -5.42
N THR A 35 6.42 0.48 -6.69
CA THR A 35 7.28 1.31 -7.56
C THR A 35 6.65 2.69 -7.83
N ARG A 36 5.32 2.78 -7.95
CA ARG A 36 4.61 4.05 -8.13
C ARG A 36 4.64 4.93 -6.87
N ILE A 37 4.54 4.33 -5.68
CA ILE A 37 4.63 5.06 -4.42
C ILE A 37 6.07 5.50 -4.16
N ASN A 38 7.03 4.59 -4.34
CA ASN A 38 8.46 4.87 -4.22
C ASN A 38 8.96 5.85 -5.30
N GLY A 39 8.32 5.88 -6.47
CA GLY A 39 8.58 6.80 -7.57
C GLY A 39 8.46 8.28 -7.20
N LYS A 40 7.63 8.62 -6.21
CA LYS A 40 7.56 9.99 -5.67
C LYS A 40 8.80 10.36 -4.85
N GLU A 41 9.45 9.41 -4.18
CA GLU A 41 10.75 9.62 -3.50
C GLU A 41 11.91 9.58 -4.51
N HIS A 42 11.82 8.74 -5.56
CA HIS A 42 12.83 8.65 -6.62
C HIS A 42 12.86 9.88 -7.56
N PHE A 43 11.85 10.77 -7.53
CA PHE A 43 11.93 12.07 -8.19
C PHE A 43 13.02 13.00 -7.58
N ALA A 44 13.61 12.60 -6.44
CA ALA A 44 14.82 13.21 -5.86
C ALA A 44 16.14 12.53 -6.28
N GLY A 45 16.19 11.95 -7.50
CA GLY A 45 17.46 11.74 -8.21
C GLY A 45 18.26 10.48 -7.88
N LYS A 46 17.69 9.48 -7.19
CA LYS A 46 18.36 8.18 -7.05
C LYS A 46 17.46 7.03 -7.52
N ALA A 47 17.69 6.61 -8.77
CA ALA A 47 17.20 5.34 -9.26
C ALA A 47 17.99 4.22 -8.56
N TYR A 48 17.36 3.54 -7.59
CA TYR A 48 17.94 2.37 -6.97
C TYR A 48 17.62 1.12 -7.78
N ASN A 49 18.68 0.41 -8.12
CA ASN A 49 18.67 -0.82 -8.91
C ASN A 49 18.10 -1.96 -8.04
N SER A 50 17.07 -2.62 -8.56
CA SER A 50 16.10 -3.53 -7.92
C SER A 50 16.63 -4.78 -7.19
N TYR A 51 17.93 -4.87 -6.88
CA TYR A 51 18.62 -6.11 -6.50
C TYR A 51 19.16 -6.12 -5.07
N SER A 52 18.99 -5.07 -4.28
CA SER A 52 19.47 -5.09 -2.90
C SER A 52 18.46 -5.74 -1.95
N HIS A 53 18.91 -6.69 -1.13
CA HIS A 53 18.11 -7.33 -0.07
C HIS A 53 17.42 -6.32 0.88
N ARG A 54 18.02 -5.13 1.00
CA ARG A 54 17.51 -3.99 1.78
C ARG A 54 16.25 -3.38 1.15
N GLU A 55 16.19 -3.32 -0.18
CA GLU A 55 15.05 -2.82 -0.93
C GLU A 55 13.87 -3.79 -0.88
N GLN A 56 14.12 -5.09 -0.91
CA GLN A 56 13.07 -6.10 -0.77
C GLN A 56 12.41 -6.03 0.62
N LYS A 57 13.21 -5.91 1.69
CA LYS A 57 12.70 -5.72 3.06
C LYS A 57 11.92 -4.42 3.21
N TRP A 58 12.41 -3.32 2.63
CA TRP A 58 11.70 -2.04 2.65
C TRP A 58 10.35 -2.12 1.91
N ARG A 59 10.33 -2.73 0.72
CA ARG A 59 9.11 -2.91 -0.09
C ARG A 59 8.07 -3.72 0.67
N GLN A 60 8.48 -4.79 1.32
CA GLN A 60 7.58 -5.62 2.13
C GLN A 60 7.04 -4.83 3.33
N ALA A 61 7.91 -4.16 4.09
CA ALA A 61 7.49 -3.34 5.23
C ALA A 61 6.54 -2.19 4.82
N MET A 62 6.79 -1.55 3.67
CA MET A 62 5.90 -0.50 3.15
C MET A 62 4.55 -1.08 2.72
N SER A 63 4.54 -2.21 2.01
CA SER A 63 3.29 -2.91 1.67
C SER A 63 2.48 -3.26 2.91
N ASP A 64 3.12 -3.86 3.92
CA ASP A 64 2.48 -4.27 5.16
C ASP A 64 1.89 -3.05 5.91
N ALA A 65 2.64 -1.95 5.99
CA ALA A 65 2.16 -0.71 6.61
C ALA A 65 0.96 -0.10 5.86
N ILE A 66 0.95 -0.15 4.53
CA ILE A 66 -0.16 0.32 3.70
C ILE A 66 -1.40 -0.54 3.94
N ILE A 67 -1.25 -1.87 3.91
CA ILE A 67 -2.34 -2.82 4.15
C ILE A 67 -2.92 -2.63 5.55
N GLN A 68 -2.06 -2.52 6.57
CA GLN A 68 -2.49 -2.29 7.95
C GLN A 68 -3.29 -0.98 8.04
N THR A 69 -2.75 0.12 7.51
CA THR A 69 -3.42 1.43 7.52
C THR A 69 -4.77 1.40 6.80
N TYR A 70 -4.85 0.69 5.67
CA TYR A 70 -6.09 0.47 4.94
C TYR A 70 -7.09 -0.33 5.76
N MET A 71 -6.65 -1.41 6.41
CA MET A 71 -7.48 -2.24 7.28
C MET A 71 -7.94 -1.48 8.52
N ASP A 72 -7.12 -0.62 9.09
CA ASP A 72 -7.51 0.25 10.21
C ASP A 72 -8.63 1.19 9.77
N GLY A 73 -8.50 1.80 8.59
CA GLY A 73 -9.55 2.63 7.99
C GLY A 73 -10.84 1.87 7.72
N TYR A 74 -10.72 0.66 7.16
CA TYR A 74 -11.84 -0.24 6.92
C TYR A 74 -12.49 -0.65 8.25
N ASN A 75 -11.73 -0.99 9.28
CA ASN A 75 -12.26 -1.39 10.58
C ASN A 75 -12.72 -0.20 11.44
N GLY A 76 -12.41 1.03 11.02
CA GLY A 76 -12.74 2.26 11.76
C GLY A 76 -11.85 2.46 13.00
N ILE A 77 -10.67 1.85 13.00
CA ILE A 77 -9.64 1.97 14.02
C ILE A 77 -8.85 3.25 13.72
N LYS A 78 -8.66 4.11 14.72
CA LYS A 78 -7.96 5.40 14.59
C LYS A 78 -6.66 5.38 15.38
#